data_AF-A0A3L6PHL4-F1
#
_entry.id   AF-A0A3L6PHL4-F1
#
_cell.length_a   1.000
_cell.length_b   1.000
_cell.length_c   1.000
_cell.angle_alpha   90.00
_cell.angle_beta   90.00
_cell.angle_gamma   90.00
#
_symmetry.space_group_name_H-M   'P 1'
#
loop_
_entity.id
_entity.type
_entity.pdbx_description
1 polymer ?
#
loop_
_entity_poly.entity_id
_entity_poly.type
_entity_poly.pdbx_seq_one_letter_code
_entity_poly.pdbx_strand_id
1 'polypeptide(L)'
;MEAEEKVRVIQENLRAAQSRQKSYFDRRRKPLKFEVGDHVYLRVSPTKGVQRFGVKGKLSPRNVGPYEIIESCGPVAYRIRLPPQLAAIHDVLHVSQLKKCVRVPTSHMSSILSKSWTKKKEAPGGK
;
A
#
# COMPACT_ATOMS: atom_id res chain seq x y z
N MET A 1 -5.88 37.40 -38.93
CA MET A 1 -4.43 37.45 -38.67
C MET A 1 -4.09 37.73 -37.21
N GLU A 2 -4.36 38.92 -36.63
CA GLU A 2 -3.95 39.22 -35.23
C GLU A 2 -4.59 38.29 -34.17
N ALA A 3 -5.86 37.92 -34.34
CA ALA A 3 -6.55 37.00 -33.43
C ALA A 3 -5.99 35.57 -33.49
N GLU A 4 -5.59 35.10 -34.67
CA GLU A 4 -5.03 33.75 -34.86
C GLU A 4 -3.64 33.64 -34.26
N GLU A 5 -2.85 34.70 -34.34
CA GLU A 5 -1.53 34.79 -33.72
C GLU A 5 -1.63 34.75 -32.19
N LYS A 6 -2.58 35.51 -31.61
CA LYS A 6 -2.86 35.46 -30.17
C LYS A 6 -3.29 34.07 -29.70
N VAL A 7 -4.13 33.38 -30.48
CA VAL A 7 -4.53 31.99 -30.18
C VAL A 7 -3.34 31.03 -30.21
N ARG A 8 -2.44 31.16 -31.20
CA ARG A 8 -1.21 30.35 -31.25
C ARG A 8 -0.33 30.55 -30.02
N VAL A 9 -0.13 31.79 -29.59
CA VAL A 9 0.65 32.12 -28.38
C VAL A 9 0.01 31.51 -27.12
N ILE A 10 -1.31 31.58 -26.97
CA ILE A 10 -2.01 30.96 -25.83
C ILE A 10 -1.82 29.44 -25.82
N GLN A 11 -1.95 28.79 -26.97
CA GLN A 11 -1.76 27.34 -27.08
C GLN A 11 -0.32 26.92 -26.75
N GLU A 12 0.67 27.68 -27.22
CA GLU A 12 2.07 27.43 -26.92
C GLU A 12 2.37 27.58 -25.43
N ASN A 13 1.87 28.67 -24.81
CA ASN A 13 2.00 28.90 -23.37
C ASN A 13 1.34 27.79 -22.55
N LEU A 14 0.17 27.30 -22.98
CA LEU A 14 -0.53 26.19 -22.33
C LEU A 14 0.29 24.89 -22.41
N ARG A 15 0.84 24.57 -23.58
CA ARG A 15 1.71 23.40 -23.76
C ARG A 15 2.99 23.52 -22.92
N ALA A 16 3.59 24.70 -22.86
CA ALA A 16 4.77 24.96 -22.03
C ALA A 16 4.45 24.77 -20.53
N ALA A 17 3.30 25.27 -20.07
CA ALA A 17 2.85 25.08 -18.69
C ALA A 17 2.59 23.59 -18.36
N GLN A 18 1.90 22.86 -19.24
CA GLN A 18 1.67 21.41 -19.08
C GLN A 18 2.98 20.62 -19.06
N SER A 19 3.93 20.96 -19.94
CA SER A 19 5.24 20.30 -20.00
C SER A 19 6.05 20.53 -18.72
N ARG A 20 6.01 21.75 -18.17
CA ARG A 20 6.63 22.07 -16.87
C ARG A 20 5.99 21.27 -15.73
N GLN A 21 4.66 21.19 -15.67
CA GLN A 21 3.95 20.39 -14.67
C GLN A 21 4.35 18.91 -14.74
N LYS A 22 4.34 18.33 -15.94
CA LYS A 22 4.75 16.94 -16.18
C LYS A 22 6.19 16.69 -15.75
N SER A 23 7.12 17.53 -16.18
CA SER A 23 8.54 17.44 -15.81
C SER A 23 8.74 17.51 -14.29
N TYR A 24 8.05 18.41 -13.60
CA TYR A 24 8.13 18.53 -12.14
C TYR A 24 7.60 17.30 -11.41
N PHE A 25 6.49 16.73 -11.91
CA PHE A 25 5.90 15.52 -11.36
C PHE A 25 6.79 14.30 -11.58
N ASP A 26 7.25 14.08 -12.83
CA ASP A 26 8.05 12.92 -13.21
C ASP A 26 9.42 12.93 -12.52
N ARG A 27 10.08 14.10 -12.45
CA ARG A 27 11.40 14.24 -11.80
C ARG A 27 11.40 13.83 -10.32
N ARG A 28 10.29 13.99 -9.62
CA ARG A 28 10.18 13.67 -8.18
C ARG A 28 9.70 12.24 -7.92
N ARG A 29 9.24 11.51 -8.93
CA ARG A 29 8.75 10.13 -8.77
C ARG A 29 9.83 9.13 -9.16
N LYS A 30 10.23 8.29 -8.19
CA LYS A 30 10.98 7.07 -8.50
C LYS A 30 9.97 5.98 -8.85
N PRO A 31 10.08 5.30 -10.00
CA PRO A 31 9.22 4.16 -10.29
C PRO A 31 9.52 3.05 -9.27
N LEU A 32 8.59 2.81 -8.34
CA LEU A 32 8.66 1.62 -7.50
C LEU A 32 8.26 0.44 -8.38
N LYS A 33 9.19 -0.50 -8.55
CA LYS A 33 8.94 -1.79 -9.18
C LYS A 33 9.14 -2.87 -8.12
N PHE A 34 8.29 -3.87 -8.17
CA PHE A 34 8.38 -5.04 -7.31
C PHE A 34 8.41 -6.28 -8.19
N GLU A 35 9.02 -7.34 -7.67
CA GLU A 35 9.07 -8.63 -8.33
C GLU A 35 8.16 -9.64 -7.60
N VAL A 36 7.78 -10.71 -8.30
CA VAL A 36 7.05 -11.81 -7.66
C VAL A 36 7.98 -12.44 -6.62
N GLY A 37 7.46 -12.67 -5.40
CA GLY A 37 8.24 -13.11 -4.24
C GLY A 37 8.80 -11.98 -3.37
N ASP A 38 8.79 -10.72 -3.85
CA ASP A 38 9.11 -9.59 -2.97
C ASP A 38 8.10 -9.51 -1.83
N HIS A 39 8.60 -9.17 -0.65
CA HIS A 39 7.75 -8.87 0.49
C HIS A 39 7.47 -7.36 0.55
N VAL A 40 6.21 -7.00 0.75
CA VAL A 40 5.77 -5.60 0.83
C VAL A 40 4.87 -5.37 2.04
N TYR A 41 4.95 -4.16 2.57
CA TYR A 41 4.02 -3.68 3.57
C TYR A 41 2.85 -2.97 2.91
N LEU A 42 1.64 -3.25 3.41
CA LEU A 42 0.42 -2.57 3.00
C LEU A 42 0.22 -1.29 3.81
N ARG A 43 0.10 -0.15 3.13
CA ARG A 43 -0.21 1.14 3.74
C ARG A 43 -1.72 1.28 3.95
N VAL A 44 -2.17 1.34 5.19
CA VAL A 44 -3.57 1.58 5.53
C VAL A 44 -3.85 3.07 5.73
N SER A 45 -4.92 3.58 5.11
CA SER A 45 -5.33 4.99 5.29
C SER A 45 -6.06 5.18 6.62
N PRO A 46 -5.73 6.21 7.41
CA PRO A 46 -6.38 6.52 8.68
C PRO A 46 -7.89 6.74 8.62
N THR A 47 -8.38 7.22 7.48
CA THR A 47 -9.63 7.99 7.32
C THR A 47 -10.80 7.19 6.76
N LYS A 48 -10.54 6.03 6.15
CA LYS A 48 -11.59 5.13 5.67
C LYS A 48 -11.76 4.05 6.72
N GLY A 49 -12.99 3.78 7.17
CA GLY A 49 -13.37 2.90 8.29
C GLY A 49 -12.93 1.42 8.23
N VAL A 50 -11.84 1.12 7.54
CA VAL A 50 -11.13 -0.14 7.56
C VAL A 50 -10.57 -0.32 8.97
N GLN A 51 -10.99 -1.40 9.66
CA GLN A 51 -10.40 -1.79 10.94
C GLN A 51 -8.87 -1.76 10.81
N ARG A 52 -8.22 -0.87 11.58
CA ARG A 52 -6.77 -0.87 11.72
C ARG A 52 -6.36 -2.07 12.57
N PHE A 53 -6.37 -3.26 11.97
CA PHE A 53 -5.71 -4.48 12.42
C PHE A 53 -5.52 -4.62 13.93
N GLY A 54 -6.64 -4.64 14.67
CA GLY A 54 -6.65 -4.93 16.10
C GLY A 54 -5.95 -3.91 17.02
N VAL A 55 -5.35 -2.83 16.52
CA VAL A 55 -4.65 -1.81 17.34
C VAL A 55 -5.23 -0.43 17.06
N LYS A 56 -6.26 -0.06 17.81
CA LYS A 56 -6.81 1.30 17.85
C LYS A 56 -6.03 2.15 18.85
N GLY A 57 -5.58 3.33 18.43
CA GLY A 57 -4.95 4.30 19.32
C GLY A 57 -3.95 5.24 18.64
N LYS A 58 -3.47 6.20 19.42
CA LYS A 58 -2.32 7.06 19.11
C LYS A 58 -1.10 6.15 18.85
N LEU A 59 -0.29 6.47 17.84
CA LEU A 59 0.89 5.68 17.43
C LEU A 59 0.59 4.30 16.81
N SER A 60 -0.65 4.03 16.37
CA SER A 60 -0.93 2.82 15.58
C SER A 60 -0.07 2.77 14.31
N PRO A 61 0.53 1.61 13.97
CA PRO A 61 1.37 1.48 12.79
C PRO A 61 0.57 1.74 11.51
N ARG A 62 1.12 2.56 10.63
CA ARG A 62 0.49 2.94 9.35
C ARG A 62 0.65 1.88 8.25
N ASN A 63 1.65 1.02 8.41
CA ASN A 63 1.96 -0.04 7.46
C ASN A 63 1.79 -1.38 8.17
N VAL A 64 1.18 -2.34 7.49
CA VAL A 64 0.80 -3.63 8.06
C VAL A 64 1.45 -4.74 7.26
N GLY A 65 2.00 -5.72 7.98
CA GLY A 65 2.41 -7.04 7.50
C GLY A 65 3.43 -7.04 6.36
N PRO A 66 4.50 -7.85 6.41
CA PRO A 66 5.15 -8.23 5.17
C PRO A 66 4.24 -9.27 4.49
N TYR A 67 3.68 -8.90 3.34
CA TYR A 67 2.93 -9.81 2.47
C TYR A 67 3.73 -10.08 1.21
N GLU A 68 3.65 -11.30 0.73
CA GLU A 68 4.32 -11.73 -0.49
C GLU A 68 3.52 -11.30 -1.73
N ILE A 69 4.22 -10.78 -2.73
CA ILE A 69 3.64 -10.53 -4.05
C ILE A 69 3.56 -11.85 -4.82
N ILE A 70 2.34 -12.24 -5.20
CA ILE A 70 2.07 -13.47 -5.96
C ILE A 70 2.19 -13.20 -7.45
N GLU A 71 1.72 -12.04 -7.90
CA GLU A 71 1.58 -11.75 -9.33
C GLU A 71 1.70 -10.24 -9.59
N SER A 72 2.22 -9.89 -10.77
CA SER A 72 2.18 -8.52 -11.31
C SER A 72 1.03 -8.42 -12.31
N CYS A 73 -0.10 -7.82 -11.90
CA CYS A 73 -1.28 -7.67 -12.76
C CYS A 73 -1.14 -6.51 -13.77
N GLY A 74 -0.10 -5.69 -13.65
CA GLY A 74 0.20 -4.61 -14.57
C GLY A 74 1.34 -3.70 -14.10
N PRO A 75 1.67 -2.64 -14.83
CA PRO A 75 2.81 -1.77 -14.52
C PRO A 75 2.75 -1.13 -13.13
N VAL A 76 1.55 -1.01 -12.56
CA VAL A 76 1.29 -0.27 -11.32
C VAL A 76 0.41 -1.06 -10.33
N ALA A 77 0.06 -2.31 -10.62
CA ALA A 77 -0.85 -3.11 -9.83
C ALA A 77 -0.28 -4.52 -9.57
N TYR A 78 -0.23 -4.91 -8.30
CA TYR A 78 0.33 -6.18 -7.86
C TYR A 78 -0.68 -6.94 -7.01
N ARG A 79 -0.72 -8.25 -7.19
CA ARG A 79 -1.52 -9.17 -6.39
C ARG A 79 -0.71 -9.68 -5.21
N ILE A 80 -1.30 -9.64 -4.03
CA ILE A 80 -0.60 -9.91 -2.77
C ILE A 80 -1.30 -11.03 -2.01
N ARG A 81 -0.52 -11.85 -1.32
CA ARG A 81 -1.03 -12.89 -0.43
C ARG A 81 -1.59 -12.29 0.85
N LEU A 82 -2.89 -11.96 0.84
CA LEU A 82 -3.60 -11.49 2.03
C LEU A 82 -4.10 -12.66 2.90
N PRO A 83 -4.01 -12.54 4.24
CA PRO A 83 -4.60 -13.51 5.15
C PRO A 83 -6.14 -13.46 5.11
N PRO A 84 -6.83 -14.56 5.44
CA PRO A 84 -8.30 -14.64 5.41
C PRO A 84 -9.01 -13.57 6.27
N GLN A 85 -8.35 -13.10 7.32
CA GLN A 85 -8.82 -12.00 8.19
C GLN A 85 -9.03 -10.68 7.43
N LEU A 86 -8.43 -10.55 6.25
CA LEU A 86 -8.52 -9.39 5.36
C LEU A 86 -9.18 -9.71 4.03
N ALA A 87 -9.91 -10.82 3.93
CA ALA A 87 -10.60 -11.19 2.70
C ALA A 87 -11.58 -10.12 2.20
N ALA A 88 -12.00 -9.19 3.07
CA ALA A 88 -12.78 -8.02 2.69
C ALA A 88 -12.01 -6.98 1.85
N ILE A 89 -10.68 -7.04 1.83
CA ILE A 89 -9.80 -6.17 1.04
C ILE A 89 -9.42 -6.93 -0.23
N HIS A 90 -9.55 -6.27 -1.39
CA HIS A 90 -9.06 -6.84 -2.65
C HIS A 90 -7.55 -7.11 -2.59
N ASP A 91 -7.15 -8.27 -3.10
CA ASP A 91 -5.76 -8.74 -3.15
C ASP A 91 -4.91 -8.04 -4.22
N VAL A 92 -5.54 -7.40 -5.20
CA VAL A 92 -4.90 -6.56 -6.22
C VAL A 92 -4.82 -5.12 -5.75
N LEU A 93 -3.60 -4.62 -5.55
CA LEU A 93 -3.33 -3.30 -4.97
C LEU A 93 -2.41 -2.46 -5.85
N HIS A 94 -2.69 -1.16 -5.89
CA HIS A 94 -1.89 -0.19 -6.62
C HIS A 94 -0.55 0.09 -5.90
N VAL A 95 0.54 0.31 -6.66
CA VAL A 95 1.92 0.50 -6.16
C VAL A 95 2.04 1.55 -5.05
N SER A 96 1.17 2.57 -5.06
CA SER A 96 1.16 3.66 -4.06
C SER A 96 0.73 3.22 -2.66
N GLN A 97 0.05 2.08 -2.57
CA GLN A 97 -0.39 1.47 -1.31
C GLN A 97 0.66 0.50 -0.77
N LEU A 98 1.71 0.21 -1.53
CA LEU A 98 2.74 -0.77 -1.20
C LEU A 98 4.03 -0.08 -0.78
N LYS A 99 4.73 -0.67 0.18
CA LYS A 99 6.06 -0.22 0.62
C LYS A 99 7.00 -1.42 0.64
N LYS A 100 8.16 -1.31 -0.02
CA LYS A 100 9.17 -2.38 -0.06
C LYS A 100 9.59 -2.80 1.36
N CYS A 101 9.61 -4.10 1.62
CA CYS A 101 10.19 -4.67 2.83
C CYS A 101 11.68 -4.93 2.60
N VAL A 102 12.57 -4.27 3.34
CA VAL A 102 14.03 -4.47 3.21
C VAL A 102 14.50 -5.70 3.98
N ARG A 103 13.82 -6.01 5.09
CA ARG A 103 14.10 -7.19 5.92
C ARG A 103 12.77 -7.76 6.37
N VAL A 104 12.47 -8.97 5.90
CA VAL A 104 11.33 -9.73 6.42
C VAL A 104 11.64 -10.08 7.88
N PRO A 105 10.90 -9.55 8.87
CA PRO A 105 11.15 -9.90 10.25
C PRO A 105 10.58 -11.31 10.46
N THR A 106 11.44 -12.32 10.38
CA THR A 106 11.13 -13.71 10.77
C THR A 106 10.56 -13.78 12.20
N SER A 107 10.87 -12.78 13.03
CA SER A 107 10.44 -12.64 14.42
C SER A 107 9.00 -12.11 14.64
N HIS A 108 8.30 -11.60 13.62
CA HIS A 108 6.93 -11.06 13.79
C HIS A 108 5.80 -11.96 13.27
N MET A 109 6.13 -13.06 12.57
CA MET A 109 5.14 -14.04 12.11
C MET A 109 4.41 -14.73 13.27
N SER A 110 5.02 -14.78 14.46
CA SER A 110 4.42 -15.41 15.64
C SER A 110 3.52 -14.49 16.46
N SER A 111 3.67 -13.15 16.46
CA SER A 111 2.93 -12.30 17.41
C SER A 111 1.45 -12.09 17.06
N ILE A 112 1.08 -12.18 15.78
CA ILE A 112 -0.32 -12.03 15.33
C ILE A 112 -1.06 -13.38 15.37
N LEU A 113 -0.35 -14.51 15.19
CA LEU A 113 -0.94 -15.84 15.29
C LEU A 113 -0.89 -16.43 16.72
N SER A 114 0.07 -16.05 17.57
CA SER A 114 0.19 -16.58 18.96
C SER A 114 -0.80 -15.96 19.95
N LYS A 115 -1.38 -14.80 19.63
CA LYS A 115 -2.46 -14.22 20.45
C LYS A 115 -3.81 -14.93 20.28
N SER A 116 -3.87 -16.01 19.49
CA SER A 116 -4.94 -17.02 19.57
C SER A 116 -4.63 -18.18 20.53
N TRP A 117 -3.49 -18.19 21.23
CA TRP A 117 -3.07 -19.32 22.06
C TRP A 117 -2.54 -18.89 23.42
N THR A 118 -3.34 -18.21 24.24
CA THR A 118 -3.19 -18.18 25.72
C THR A 118 -4.47 -17.67 26.40
N LYS A 119 -5.64 -18.27 26.12
CA LYS A 119 -6.77 -18.25 27.08
C LYS A 119 -7.80 -19.36 26.86
N LYS A 120 -7.42 -20.63 27.10
CA LYS A 120 -8.24 -21.66 27.81
C LYS A 120 -7.64 -23.07 27.67
N LYS A 121 -6.77 -23.42 28.63
CA LYS A 121 -6.51 -24.73 29.27
C LYS A 121 -5.72 -24.33 30.54
N GLU A 122 -6.05 -24.61 31.80
CA GLU A 122 -6.81 -25.66 32.53
C GLU A 122 -7.34 -25.04 33.87
N ALA A 123 -8.57 -25.31 34.36
CA ALA A 123 -9.04 -26.33 35.37
C ALA A 123 -8.78 -25.92 36.87
N PRO A 124 -9.46 -26.42 37.93
CA PRO A 124 -10.21 -27.69 38.12
C PRO A 124 -11.67 -27.49 38.63
N GLY A 125 -12.56 -28.48 38.62
CA GLY A 125 -12.64 -29.58 39.60
C GLY A 125 -13.99 -29.49 40.34
N GLY A 126 -14.74 -30.59 40.40
CA GLY A 126 -16.13 -30.61 40.88
C GLY A 126 -16.33 -30.34 42.37
N LYS A 127 -17.56 -30.01 42.74
CA LYS A 127 -18.57 -30.92 43.31
C LYS A 127 -19.95 -30.41 42.90
#